data_AF-A0A6A5UME3-F1
#
_entry.id   AF-A0A6A5UME3-F1
#
_cell.length_a   1.000
_cell.length_b   1.000
_cell.length_c   1.000
_cell.angle_alpha   90.00
_cell.angle_beta   90.00
_cell.angle_gamma   90.00
#
_symmetry.space_group_name_H-M   'P 1'
#
loop_
_entity.id
_entity.type
_entity.pdbx_description
1 polymer ?
#
loop_
_entity_poly.entity_id
_entity_poly.type
_entity_poly.pdbx_seq_one_letter_code
_entity_poly.pdbx_strand_id
1 'polypeptide(L)'
;MHKVILSIDHGPSNTAWTAGIYIQPIKRLNTVSNVQTIGYVDTDYRERANETVRKDIATYAGWNNSGIAISGIFLGHTAPNDVHDVRGYLKNVSATVRHSEGFLDPTIVVHNPGRVPDTNMTSYHADVTVVFEGEFRDMPDRKKLKAGLSDLKGRREDFAAVVHPYRAQSAEIGLEESSTA
;
A
#
# COMPACT_ATOMS: atom_id res chain seq x y z
N MET A 1 11.88 12.09 4.09
CA MET A 1 11.66 11.31 2.86
C MET A 1 10.16 11.20 2.63
N HIS A 2 9.65 11.56 1.45
CA HIS A 2 8.27 11.40 1.03
C HIS A 2 8.12 10.12 0.22
N LYS A 3 7.07 9.35 0.48
CA LYS A 3 6.76 8.14 -0.29
C LYS A 3 5.67 8.49 -1.31
N VAL A 4 5.91 8.13 -2.57
CA VAL A 4 4.90 8.27 -3.63
C VAL A 4 4.49 6.86 -4.05
N ILE A 5 3.22 6.52 -3.81
CA ILE A 5 2.67 5.19 -4.09
C ILE A 5 2.15 5.18 -5.53
N LEU A 6 2.66 4.28 -6.36
CA LEU A 6 2.30 4.13 -7.76
C LEU A 6 1.36 2.93 -7.92
N SER A 7 0.10 3.18 -8.29
CA SER A 7 -0.87 2.14 -8.64
C SER A 7 -1.37 2.41 -10.06
N ILE A 8 -1.22 1.43 -10.96
CA ILE A 8 -1.68 1.57 -12.35
C ILE A 8 -3.05 0.90 -12.52
N ASP A 9 -3.18 -0.33 -12.04
CA ASP A 9 -4.43 -1.10 -12.07
C ASP A 9 -4.47 -2.06 -10.86
N HIS A 10 -4.63 -1.50 -9.66
CA HIS A 10 -4.51 -2.24 -8.39
C HIS A 10 -3.18 -3.01 -8.24
N GLY A 11 -2.16 -2.55 -8.95
CA GLY A 11 -0.95 -3.30 -9.25
C GLY A 11 -0.16 -2.65 -10.39
N PRO A 12 0.86 -3.36 -10.92
CA PRO A 12 1.73 -2.90 -12.00
C PRO A 12 1.12 -3.06 -13.41
N SER A 13 -0.21 -3.25 -13.54
CA SER A 13 -0.90 -3.76 -14.75
C SER A 13 -0.56 -5.22 -15.10
N ASN A 14 -1.46 -5.86 -15.86
CA ASN A 14 -1.27 -7.20 -16.44
C ASN A 14 -0.53 -7.18 -17.79
N THR A 15 -0.34 -6.00 -18.38
CA THR A 15 0.39 -5.83 -19.62
C THR A 15 1.89 -5.70 -19.33
N ALA A 16 2.72 -6.43 -20.06
CA ALA A 16 4.18 -6.20 -20.09
C ALA A 16 4.53 -4.73 -20.39
N TRP A 17 3.59 -4.05 -21.05
CA TRP A 17 3.56 -2.62 -21.27
C TRP A 17 2.75 -1.95 -20.18
N THR A 18 3.37 -1.75 -19.04
CA THR A 18 3.18 -0.45 -18.40
C THR A 18 4.09 0.57 -19.06
N ALA A 19 3.60 1.80 -19.11
CA ALA A 19 4.48 2.94 -18.86
C ALA A 19 5.25 3.61 -20.00
N GLY A 20 4.87 3.53 -21.28
CA GLY A 20 5.32 4.60 -22.20
C GLY A 20 4.98 6.00 -21.61
N ILE A 21 3.75 6.14 -21.11
CA ILE A 21 3.26 7.36 -20.47
C ILE A 21 3.73 7.54 -19.02
N TYR A 22 4.08 6.47 -18.29
CA TYR A 22 4.51 6.57 -16.88
C TYR A 22 6.04 6.69 -16.73
N ILE A 23 6.84 6.31 -17.74
CA ILE A 23 8.31 6.40 -17.69
C ILE A 23 8.75 7.83 -17.39
N GLN A 24 8.26 8.82 -18.14
CA GLN A 24 8.70 10.21 -17.96
C GLN A 24 8.30 10.79 -16.60
N PRO A 25 7.04 10.64 -16.12
CA PRO A 25 6.67 11.01 -14.76
C PRO A 25 7.52 10.34 -13.67
N ILE A 26 7.75 9.02 -13.76
CA ILE A 26 8.54 8.28 -12.76
C ILE A 26 10.00 8.75 -12.76
N LYS A 27 10.61 8.94 -13.95
CA LYS A 27 11.95 9.53 -14.05
C LYS A 27 12.02 10.88 -13.36
N ARG A 28 11.03 11.75 -13.59
CA ARG A 28 10.97 13.07 -12.96
C ARG A 28 10.79 12.98 -11.45
N LEU A 29 10.00 12.04 -10.93
CA LEU A 29 9.88 11.81 -9.49
C LEU A 29 11.21 11.34 -8.89
N ASN A 30 11.92 10.45 -9.58
CA ASN A 30 13.21 9.91 -9.12
C ASN A 30 14.35 10.93 -9.15
N THR A 31 14.22 12.08 -9.81
CA THR A 31 15.21 13.16 -9.71
C THR A 31 15.03 14.03 -8.45
N VAL A 32 13.92 13.88 -7.73
CA VAL A 32 13.64 14.64 -6.52
C VAL A 32 14.25 13.91 -5.32
N SER A 33 15.31 14.47 -4.74
CA SER A 33 16.16 13.81 -3.73
C SER A 33 15.46 13.38 -2.44
N ASN A 34 14.29 13.96 -2.11
CA ASN A 34 13.50 13.61 -0.94
C ASN A 34 12.25 12.76 -1.28
N VAL A 35 12.13 12.26 -2.52
CA VAL A 35 11.05 11.39 -2.98
C VAL A 35 11.55 9.96 -3.13
N GLN A 36 10.73 9.02 -2.68
CA GLN A 36 10.92 7.59 -2.84
C GLN A 36 9.64 7.01 -3.47
N THR A 37 9.70 6.58 -4.72
CA THR A 37 8.56 5.92 -5.38
C THR A 37 8.48 4.46 -4.95
N ILE A 38 7.28 3.96 -4.66
CA ILE A 38 7.00 2.55 -4.32
C ILE A 38 5.76 2.07 -5.07
N GLY A 39 5.69 0.79 -5.41
CA GLY A 39 4.59 0.21 -6.17
C GLY A 39 3.46 -0.26 -5.24
N TYR A 40 2.21 -0.05 -5.62
CA TYR A 40 1.06 -0.63 -4.92
C TYR A 40 0.82 -2.06 -5.39
N VAL A 41 0.63 -3.00 -4.46
CA VAL A 41 0.16 -4.35 -4.79
C VAL A 41 -0.95 -4.72 -3.82
N ASP A 42 -2.13 -5.06 -4.34
CA ASP A 42 -3.23 -5.52 -3.51
C ASP A 42 -2.98 -6.95 -3.01
N THR A 43 -3.25 -7.22 -1.74
CA THR A 43 -3.24 -8.59 -1.18
C THR A 43 -4.64 -9.15 -0.97
N ASP A 44 -5.67 -8.30 -1.05
CA ASP A 44 -7.07 -8.62 -0.84
C ASP A 44 -7.29 -9.48 0.42
N TYR A 45 -6.71 -9.06 1.54
CA TYR A 45 -6.79 -9.77 2.81
C TYR A 45 -6.43 -11.26 2.72
N ARG A 46 -5.44 -11.62 1.88
CA ARG A 46 -4.96 -12.99 1.60
C ARG A 46 -5.83 -13.80 0.62
N GLU A 47 -6.88 -13.22 0.03
CA GLU A 47 -7.65 -13.87 -1.04
C GLU A 47 -6.87 -13.91 -2.37
N ARG A 48 -6.00 -12.92 -2.64
CA ARG A 48 -5.09 -13.00 -3.79
C ARG A 48 -3.97 -14.01 -3.52
N ALA A 49 -3.86 -15.00 -4.40
CA ALA A 49 -2.85 -16.05 -4.31
C ALA A 49 -1.43 -15.49 -4.18
N ASN A 50 -0.61 -16.16 -3.35
CA ASN A 50 0.76 -15.72 -3.05
C ASN A 50 1.60 -15.58 -4.32
N GLU A 51 1.46 -16.53 -5.25
CA GLU A 51 2.14 -16.50 -6.55
C GLU A 51 1.74 -15.28 -7.40
N THR A 52 0.45 -14.92 -7.42
CA THR A 52 -0.04 -13.74 -8.15
C THR A 52 0.56 -12.45 -7.58
N VAL A 53 0.54 -12.27 -6.26
CA VAL A 53 1.13 -11.08 -5.62
C VAL A 53 2.64 -11.01 -5.84
N ARG A 54 3.34 -12.15 -5.78
CA ARG A 54 4.79 -12.20 -6.07
C ARG A 54 5.10 -11.90 -7.53
N LYS A 55 4.22 -12.28 -8.47
CA LYS A 55 4.34 -11.90 -9.88
C LYS A 55 4.19 -10.39 -10.08
N ASP A 56 3.25 -9.74 -9.39
CA ASP A 56 3.12 -8.28 -9.43
C ASP A 56 4.38 -7.58 -8.90
N ILE A 57 4.93 -8.08 -7.78
CA ILE A 57 6.20 -7.59 -7.22
C ILE A 57 7.34 -7.73 -8.26
N ALA A 58 7.44 -8.89 -8.91
CA ALA A 58 8.45 -9.13 -9.94
C ALA A 58 8.27 -8.22 -11.16
N THR A 59 7.04 -7.90 -11.56
CA THR A 59 6.77 -6.94 -12.63
C THR A 59 7.31 -5.56 -12.29
N TYR A 60 7.04 -5.05 -11.08
CA TYR A 60 7.61 -3.78 -10.63
C TYR A 60 9.14 -3.81 -10.55
N ALA A 61 9.73 -4.90 -10.07
CA ALA A 61 11.18 -5.04 -9.99
C ALA A 61 11.83 -5.03 -11.39
N GLY A 62 11.18 -5.69 -12.36
CA GLY A 62 11.62 -5.75 -13.76
C GLY A 62 11.49 -4.45 -14.55
N TRP A 63 10.85 -3.41 -14.00
CA TRP A 63 10.78 -2.09 -14.62
C TRP A 63 12.17 -1.47 -14.84
N ASN A 64 13.17 -1.86 -14.04
CA ASN A 64 14.55 -1.41 -14.20
C ASN A 64 15.10 -1.63 -15.63
N ASN A 65 14.68 -2.73 -16.27
CA ASN A 65 15.04 -3.08 -17.64
C ASN A 65 14.43 -2.14 -18.69
N SER A 66 13.40 -1.36 -18.30
CA SER A 66 12.73 -0.35 -19.11
C SER A 66 13.21 1.08 -18.78
N GLY A 67 14.28 1.23 -17.98
CA GLY A 67 14.91 2.50 -17.68
C GLY A 67 14.23 3.32 -16.58
N ILE A 68 13.38 2.70 -15.77
CA ILE A 68 12.80 3.26 -14.54
C ILE A 68 12.90 2.23 -13.41
N ALA A 69 13.12 2.65 -12.18
CA ALA A 69 13.11 1.74 -11.04
C ALA A 69 12.43 2.42 -9.86
N ILE A 70 11.91 1.63 -8.94
CA ILE A 70 11.21 2.09 -7.73
C ILE A 70 11.86 1.45 -6.50
N SER A 71 11.58 1.93 -5.30
CA SER A 71 12.29 1.53 -4.07
C SER A 71 11.51 0.54 -3.19
N GLY A 72 10.70 -0.33 -3.79
CA GLY A 72 9.93 -1.34 -3.06
C GLY A 72 8.42 -1.20 -3.20
N ILE A 73 7.67 -1.75 -2.24
CA ILE A 73 6.25 -2.07 -2.41
C ILE A 73 5.40 -1.64 -1.20
N PHE A 74 4.24 -1.07 -1.51
CA PHE A 74 3.11 -0.86 -0.62
C PHE A 74 2.09 -1.99 -0.83
N LEU A 75 1.97 -2.88 0.16
CA LEU A 75 1.00 -3.96 0.17
C LEU A 75 -0.34 -3.44 0.72
N GLY A 76 -1.33 -3.33 -0.16
CA GLY A 76 -2.69 -2.93 0.17
C GLY A 76 -3.52 -4.07 0.75
N HIS A 77 -4.53 -3.71 1.55
CA HIS A 77 -5.49 -4.64 2.15
C HIS A 77 -4.84 -5.84 2.86
N THR A 78 -3.73 -5.64 3.57
CA THR A 78 -3.11 -6.73 4.34
C THR A 78 -4.01 -7.11 5.50
N ALA A 79 -4.27 -8.39 5.75
CA ALA A 79 -5.13 -8.77 6.86
C ALA A 79 -4.47 -8.44 8.22
N PRO A 80 -5.20 -7.83 9.17
CA PRO A 80 -4.63 -7.41 10.46
C PRO A 80 -4.58 -8.52 11.50
N ASN A 81 -5.14 -9.69 11.22
CA ASN A 81 -5.21 -10.82 12.13
C ASN A 81 -4.65 -12.08 11.46
N ASP A 82 -4.04 -12.96 12.25
CA ASP A 82 -3.41 -14.18 11.75
C ASP A 82 -4.42 -15.33 11.64
N VAL A 83 -5.29 -15.26 10.63
CA VAL A 83 -6.21 -16.34 10.27
C VAL A 83 -5.76 -16.92 8.94
N HIS A 84 -5.95 -18.22 8.69
CA HIS A 84 -5.58 -18.86 7.42
C HIS A 84 -4.12 -18.66 6.97
N ASP A 85 -3.18 -18.60 7.93
CA ASP A 85 -1.75 -18.38 7.69
C ASP A 85 -1.44 -17.06 6.94
N VAL A 86 -2.18 -15.99 7.25
CA VAL A 86 -1.87 -14.65 6.73
C VAL A 86 -0.44 -14.25 7.11
N ARG A 87 0.04 -14.56 8.31
CA ARG A 87 1.41 -14.20 8.71
C ARG A 87 2.46 -14.88 7.83
N GLY A 88 2.32 -16.17 7.54
CA GLY A 88 3.21 -16.88 6.61
C GLY A 88 3.15 -16.30 5.20
N TYR A 89 1.95 -15.96 4.73
CA TYR A 89 1.76 -15.28 3.45
C TYR A 89 2.46 -13.92 3.39
N LEU A 90 2.22 -13.04 4.37
CA LEU A 90 2.81 -11.70 4.42
C LEU A 90 4.34 -11.77 4.55
N LYS A 91 4.86 -12.74 5.30
CA LYS A 91 6.30 -13.04 5.34
C LYS A 91 6.86 -13.34 3.95
N ASN A 92 6.20 -14.21 3.20
CA ASN A 92 6.67 -14.66 1.88
C ASN A 92 6.65 -13.54 0.84
N VAL A 93 5.58 -12.74 0.79
CA VAL A 93 5.50 -11.61 -0.16
C VAL A 93 6.51 -10.52 0.23
N SER A 94 6.68 -10.23 1.53
CA SER A 94 7.65 -9.22 2.00
C SER A 94 9.09 -9.66 1.73
N ALA A 95 9.40 -10.94 1.94
CA ALA A 95 10.69 -11.52 1.58
C ALA A 95 10.94 -11.41 0.07
N THR A 96 9.91 -11.62 -0.76
CA THR A 96 10.02 -11.45 -2.21
C THR A 96 10.41 -10.01 -2.56
N VAL A 97 9.82 -9.00 -1.93
CA VAL A 97 10.23 -7.60 -2.14
C VAL A 97 11.70 -7.38 -1.78
N ARG A 98 12.13 -7.85 -0.60
CA ARG A 98 13.51 -7.65 -0.10
C ARG A 98 14.58 -8.39 -0.91
N HIS A 99 14.23 -9.49 -1.56
CA HIS A 99 15.16 -10.33 -2.31
C HIS A 99 15.03 -10.17 -3.84
N SER A 100 14.14 -9.31 -4.32
CA SER A 100 14.04 -9.01 -5.75
C SER A 100 15.15 -8.04 -6.16
N GLU A 101 15.87 -8.38 -7.21
CA GLU A 101 16.77 -7.44 -7.88
C GLU A 101 15.96 -6.45 -8.72
N GLY A 102 16.44 -5.21 -8.84
CA GLY A 102 15.84 -4.18 -9.68
C GLY A 102 15.07 -3.08 -8.92
N PHE A 103 14.87 -3.25 -7.62
CA PHE A 103 14.48 -2.13 -6.76
C PHE A 103 15.66 -1.22 -6.43
N LEU A 104 15.38 0.06 -6.23
CA LEU A 104 16.33 1.07 -5.77
C LEU A 104 16.51 1.00 -4.26
N ASP A 105 17.74 1.17 -3.80
CA ASP A 105 18.02 1.25 -2.37
C ASP A 105 17.70 2.63 -1.77
N PRO A 106 17.23 2.69 -0.50
CA PRO A 106 16.83 1.54 0.31
C PRO A 106 15.50 0.93 -0.16
N THR A 107 15.44 -0.39 -0.31
CA THR A 107 14.21 -1.11 -0.63
C THR A 107 13.30 -1.19 0.61
N ILE A 108 12.04 -0.79 0.48
CA ILE A 108 11.07 -0.75 1.58
C ILE A 108 9.83 -1.61 1.34
N VAL A 109 9.30 -2.19 2.40
CA VAL A 109 8.01 -2.89 2.47
C VAL A 109 7.06 -2.13 3.38
N VAL A 110 5.92 -1.72 2.86
CA VAL A 110 4.83 -1.12 3.64
C VAL A 110 3.65 -2.09 3.68
N HIS A 111 3.12 -2.36 4.87
CA HIS A 111 1.86 -3.11 5.02
C HIS A 111 0.73 -2.14 5.33
N ASN A 112 -0.39 -2.27 4.63
CA ASN A 112 -1.58 -1.49 4.89
C ASN A 112 -2.79 -2.34 5.27
N PRO A 113 -2.97 -2.60 6.58
CA PRO A 113 -4.22 -3.16 7.11
C PRO A 113 -5.33 -2.12 7.34
N GLY A 114 -5.03 -0.83 7.24
CA GLY A 114 -5.96 0.27 7.53
C GLY A 114 -6.36 0.41 9.00
N ARG A 115 -5.85 -0.45 9.89
CA ARG A 115 -6.13 -0.45 11.33
C ARG A 115 -4.98 -1.10 12.11
N VAL A 116 -4.95 -0.89 13.42
CA VAL A 116 -3.99 -1.56 14.31
C VAL A 116 -4.13 -3.08 14.16
N PRO A 117 -3.10 -3.81 13.70
CA PRO A 117 -3.15 -5.26 13.58
C PRO A 117 -2.84 -5.96 14.91
N ASP A 118 -3.00 -7.29 14.94
CA ASP A 118 -2.56 -8.14 16.04
C ASP A 118 -1.03 -8.07 16.21
N THR A 119 -0.54 -8.26 17.43
CA THR A 119 0.89 -8.12 17.77
C THR A 119 1.81 -9.09 17.04
N ASN A 120 1.28 -10.24 16.61
CA ASN A 120 2.02 -11.23 15.82
C ASN A 120 2.11 -10.88 14.32
N MET A 121 1.42 -9.82 13.86
CA MET A 121 1.39 -9.41 12.45
C MET A 121 2.43 -8.35 12.09
N THR A 122 2.97 -7.62 13.06
CA THR A 122 3.91 -6.52 12.82
C THR A 122 5.38 -6.92 12.85
N SER A 123 5.71 -8.17 13.20
CA SER A 123 7.11 -8.58 13.34
C SER A 123 7.81 -8.78 11.99
N TYR A 124 8.97 -8.13 11.80
CA TYR A 124 10.00 -8.28 10.73
C TYR A 124 9.56 -8.24 9.26
N HIS A 125 8.27 -8.15 8.94
CA HIS A 125 7.78 -8.24 7.56
C HIS A 125 7.59 -6.87 6.90
N ALA A 126 7.44 -5.80 7.66
CA ALA A 126 7.27 -4.44 7.13
C ALA A 126 8.28 -3.49 7.76
N ASP A 127 8.69 -2.47 7.00
CA ASP A 127 9.41 -1.32 7.53
C ASP A 127 8.43 -0.24 8.03
N VAL A 128 7.20 -0.22 7.47
CA VAL A 128 6.11 0.66 7.92
C VAL A 128 4.77 -0.09 7.89
N THR A 129 3.95 0.06 8.93
CA THR A 129 2.58 -0.43 8.96
C THR A 129 1.58 0.74 9.01
N VAL A 130 0.61 0.78 8.11
CA VAL A 130 -0.48 1.75 8.14
C VAL A 130 -1.51 1.29 9.18
N VAL A 131 -1.52 1.93 10.34
CA VAL A 131 -2.34 1.56 11.50
C VAL A 131 -3.69 2.28 11.56
N PHE A 132 -3.95 3.16 10.59
CA PHE A 132 -5.22 3.83 10.38
C PHE A 132 -5.35 4.22 8.92
N GLU A 133 -6.46 3.87 8.29
CA GLU A 133 -6.90 4.40 7.00
C GLU A 133 -8.40 4.73 7.10
N GLY A 134 -8.76 5.99 6.92
CA GLY A 134 -10.15 6.40 7.01
C GLY A 134 -10.38 7.91 6.98
N GLU A 135 -11.63 8.30 7.24
CA GLU A 135 -12.01 9.71 7.32
C GLU A 135 -11.47 10.35 8.61
N PHE A 136 -11.23 11.67 8.56
CA PHE A 136 -10.76 12.41 9.74
C PHE A 136 -11.67 12.24 10.97
N ARG A 137 -12.99 12.11 10.79
CA ARG A 137 -13.94 11.91 11.90
C ARG A 137 -13.79 10.57 12.62
N ASP A 138 -13.24 9.57 11.93
CA ASP A 138 -13.07 8.22 12.46
C ASP A 138 -11.69 8.03 13.11
N MET A 139 -10.82 9.05 13.00
CA MET A 139 -9.48 9.01 13.56
C MET A 139 -9.55 8.84 15.09
N PRO A 140 -8.99 7.76 15.66
CA PRO A 140 -8.97 7.56 17.09
C PRO A 140 -8.25 8.72 17.77
N ASP A 141 -8.73 9.10 18.96
CA ASP A 141 -7.96 10.03 19.77
C ASP A 141 -6.56 9.47 20.08
N ARG A 142 -5.63 10.38 20.40
CA ARG A 142 -4.23 10.03 20.62
C ARG A 142 -4.03 8.99 21.73
N LYS A 143 -4.85 8.99 22.78
CA LYS A 143 -4.72 8.04 23.90
C LYS A 143 -5.13 6.64 23.44
N LYS A 144 -6.27 6.53 22.75
CA LYS A 144 -6.77 5.27 22.21
C LYS A 144 -5.80 4.67 21.20
N LEU A 145 -5.28 5.49 20.27
CA LEU A 145 -4.28 5.02 19.30
C LEU A 145 -2.99 4.58 20.00
N LYS A 146 -2.48 5.37 20.95
CA LYS A 146 -1.26 5.01 21.70
C LYS A 146 -1.42 3.69 22.47
N ALA A 147 -2.58 3.46 23.07
CA ALA A 147 -2.89 2.21 23.76
C ALA A 147 -2.94 1.02 22.79
N GLY A 148 -3.51 1.17 21.59
CA GLY A 148 -3.49 0.11 20.58
C GLY A 148 -2.07 -0.20 20.06
N LEU A 149 -1.21 0.82 19.95
CA LEU A 149 0.16 0.66 19.45
C LEU A 149 1.15 0.15 20.51
N SER A 150 0.84 0.24 21.81
CA SER A 150 1.79 -0.15 22.86
C SER A 150 2.20 -1.61 22.77
N ASP A 151 1.31 -2.45 22.24
CA ASP A 151 1.51 -3.90 22.19
C ASP A 151 2.32 -4.32 20.95
N LEU A 152 2.40 -3.46 19.93
CA LEU A 152 3.11 -3.71 18.67
C LEU A 152 4.64 -3.55 18.77
N LYS A 153 5.15 -3.07 19.92
CA LYS A 153 6.59 -2.88 20.22
C LYS A 153 7.40 -2.13 19.13
N GLY A 154 6.77 -1.22 18.40
CA GLY A 154 7.40 -0.38 17.37
C GLY A 154 7.65 1.06 17.82
N ARG A 155 8.40 1.81 17.00
CA ARG A 155 8.62 3.25 17.13
C ARG A 155 7.66 4.02 16.22
N ARG A 156 7.57 5.34 16.37
CA ARG A 156 6.65 6.18 15.58
C ARG A 156 6.91 6.04 14.08
N GLU A 157 8.17 5.94 13.68
CA GLU A 157 8.62 5.79 12.30
C GLU A 157 8.21 4.46 11.65
N ASP A 158 7.87 3.45 12.46
CA ASP A 158 7.43 2.14 11.99
C ASP A 158 5.91 2.14 11.66
N PHE A 159 5.22 3.26 11.92
CA PHE A 159 3.77 3.39 11.75
C PHE A 159 3.38 4.59 10.86
N ALA A 160 2.29 4.42 10.11
CA ALA A 160 1.69 5.47 9.30
C ALA A 160 0.17 5.54 9.50
N ALA A 161 -0.42 6.68 9.17
CA ALA A 161 -1.86 6.88 9.09
C ALA A 161 -2.20 7.54 7.75
N VAL A 162 -3.21 7.02 7.06
CA VAL A 162 -3.78 7.58 5.85
C VAL A 162 -5.12 8.21 6.24
N VAL A 163 -5.20 9.54 6.15
CA VAL A 163 -6.41 10.27 6.51
C VAL A 163 -6.92 10.96 5.26
N HIS A 164 -8.14 10.64 4.87
CA HIS A 164 -8.81 11.29 3.74
C HIS A 164 -9.93 12.22 4.22
N PRO A 165 -10.24 13.28 3.46
CA PRO A 165 -11.34 14.17 3.79
C PRO A 165 -12.67 13.41 3.77
N TYR A 166 -13.62 13.92 4.56
CA TYR A 166 -15.01 13.48 4.53
C TYR A 166 -15.58 13.67 3.13
N ARG A 167 -16.14 12.61 2.55
CA ARG A 167 -16.97 12.75 1.35
C ARG A 167 -18.42 12.90 1.80
N ALA A 168 -18.95 14.12 1.75
CA ALA A 168 -20.40 14.31 1.87
C ALA A 168 -21.08 13.44 0.80
N GLN A 169 -22.02 12.61 1.22
CA GLN A 169 -22.86 11.85 0.30
C GLN A 169 -23.55 12.88 -0.60
N SER A 170 -23.32 12.79 -1.91
CA SER A 170 -24.06 13.59 -2.88
C SER A 170 -25.54 13.28 -2.68
N ALA A 171 -26.30 14.25 -2.20
CA ALA A 171 -27.75 14.15 -2.17
C ALA A 171 -28.22 13.84 -3.59
N GLU A 172 -28.89 12.71 -3.77
CA GLU A 172 -29.67 12.46 -4.98
C GLU A 172 -30.67 13.61 -5.10
N ILE A 173 -30.41 14.51 -6.03
CA ILE A 173 -31.39 15.51 -6.43
C ILE A 173 -32.41 14.71 -7.22
N GLY A 174 -33.48 14.28 -6.55
CA GLY A 174 -34.64 13.65 -7.17
C GLY A 174 -35.21 14.60 -8.22
N LEU A 175 -34.99 14.29 -9.49
CA LEU A 175 -35.78 14.86 -10.58
C LEU A 175 -37.09 14.08 -10.61
N GLU A 176 -38.11 14.61 -9.93
CA GLU A 176 -39.50 14.28 -10.26
C GLU A 176 -39.77 14.81 -11.68
N GLU A 177 -39.82 13.92 -12.66
CA GLU A 177 -40.45 14.24 -13.95
C GLU A 177 -41.96 14.34 -13.72
N SER A 178 -42.48 15.57 -13.69
CA SER A 178 -43.90 15.85 -13.78
C SER A 178 -44.39 15.50 -15.20
N SER A 179 -44.98 14.32 -15.35
CA SER A 179 -45.81 13.98 -16.50
C SER A 179 -47.17 14.69 -16.38
N THR A 180 -47.37 15.73 -17.19
CA THR A 180 -48.69 16.17 -17.66
C THR A 180 -48.56 16.97 -18.95
N ALA A 181 -48.84 16.32 -20.08
CA ALA A 181 -49.83 16.72 -21.11
C ALA A 181 -49.65 15.84 -22.36
#